data_AF-A0A7C1W9M6-F1
#
_entry.id   AF-A0A7C1W9M6-F1
#
_cell.length_a   1.000
_cell.length_b   1.000
_cell.length_c   1.000
_cell.angle_alpha   90.00
_cell.angle_beta   90.00
_cell.angle_gamma   90.00
#
_symmetry.space_group_name_H-M   'P 1'
#
loop_
_entity.id
_entity.type
_entity.pdbx_description
1 polymer ?
#
loop_
_entity_poly.entity_id
_entity_poly.type
_entity_poly.pdbx_seq_one_letter_code
_entity_poly.pdbx_strand_id
1 'polypeptide(L)' 'MGDERVLLSKYFAVLEENGVAKYIHCKHIPVSFDITEPTKKLWEKHDETLQETRVQDTKPEQSLLDLKIELASRM' A
#
# COMPACT_ATOMS: atom_id res chain seq x y z
N MET A 1 20.28 -17.20 -18.48
CA MET A 1 18.84 -16.90 -18.51
C MET A 1 18.22 -17.71 -17.37
N GLY A 2 17.95 -17.09 -16.22
CA GLY A 2 17.59 -17.81 -14.98
C GLY A 2 17.63 -16.96 -13.70
N ASP A 3 18.29 -15.81 -13.75
CA ASP A 3 18.48 -14.89 -12.61
C ASP A 3 17.20 -14.09 -12.27
N GLU A 4 16.37 -13.83 -13.27
CA GLU A 4 15.20 -12.95 -13.17
C GLU A 4 14.14 -13.48 -12.20
N ARG A 5 13.98 -14.82 -12.15
CA ARG A 5 13.08 -15.49 -11.20
C ARG A 5 13.57 -15.39 -9.76
N VAL A 6 14.88 -15.31 -9.55
CA VAL A 6 15.46 -15.12 -8.21
C VAL A 6 15.31 -13.67 -7.77
N LEU A 7 15.67 -12.72 -8.64
CA LEU A 7 15.57 -11.28 -8.39
C LEU A 7 14.13 -10.82 -8.13
N LEU A 8 13.18 -11.38 -8.89
CA LEU A 8 11.75 -11.05 -8.80
C LEU A 8 10.94 -12.16 -8.13
N SER A 9 11.55 -12.93 -7.23
CA SER A 9 10.93 -14.07 -6.54
C SER A 9 9.54 -13.76 -5.96
N LYS A 10 9.35 -12.57 -5.37
CA LYS A 10 8.04 -12.13 -4.84
C LYS A 10 6.99 -11.91 -5.93
N TYR A 11 7.39 -11.40 -7.08
CA TYR A 11 6.49 -11.19 -8.21
C TYR A 11 6.02 -12.52 -8.78
N PHE A 12 6.94 -13.47 -9.00
CA PHE A 12 6.58 -14.81 -9.46
C PHE A 12 5.77 -15.59 -8.43
N ALA A 13 6.05 -15.44 -7.13
CA ALA A 13 5.23 -16.05 -6.08
C ALA A 13 3.77 -15.57 -6.11
N VAL A 14 3.54 -14.28 -6.42
CA VAL A 14 2.18 -13.74 -6.60
C VAL A 14 1.53 -14.26 -7.88
N LEU A 15 2.28 -14.30 -9.00
CA LEU A 15 1.77 -14.80 -10.28
C LEU A 15 1.39 -16.29 -10.23
N GLU A 16 2.13 -17.08 -9.48
CA GLU A 16 1.91 -18.52 -9.32
C GLU A 16 0.95 -18.85 -8.16
N GLU A 17 0.20 -17.86 -7.66
CA GLU A 17 -0.78 -17.98 -6.57
C GLU A 17 -0.21 -18.50 -5.23
N ASN A 18 1.12 -18.53 -5.11
CA ASN A 18 1.87 -18.98 -3.94
C ASN A 18 2.11 -17.85 -2.92
N GLY A 19 1.48 -16.69 -3.11
CA GLY A 19 1.61 -15.54 -2.23
C GLY A 19 0.65 -14.42 -2.58
N VAL A 20 0.42 -13.51 -1.63
CA VAL A 20 -0.46 -12.34 -1.82
C VAL A 20 0.38 -11.11 -2.14
N ALA A 21 -0.06 -10.33 -3.13
CA ALA A 21 0.58 -9.07 -3.44
C ALA A 21 0.49 -8.13 -2.23
N LYS A 22 1.62 -7.56 -1.79
CA LYS A 22 1.66 -6.59 -0.68
C LYS A 22 0.70 -5.42 -0.88
N TYR A 23 0.41 -5.07 -2.13
CA TYR A 23 -0.58 -4.05 -2.48
C TYR A 23 -1.99 -4.37 -1.93
N ILE A 24 -2.39 -5.64 -1.86
CA ILE A 24 -3.69 -6.04 -1.30
C ILE A 24 -3.77 -5.67 0.18
N HIS A 25 -2.66 -5.73 0.92
CA HIS A 25 -2.63 -5.34 2.32
C HIS A 25 -2.90 -3.84 2.52
N CYS A 26 -2.67 -2.99 1.51
CA CYS A 26 -2.98 -1.55 1.61
C CYS A 26 -4.47 -1.28 1.86
N LYS A 27 -5.36 -2.21 1.47
CA LYS A 27 -6.81 -2.14 1.77
C LYS A 27 -7.13 -2.31 3.25
N HIS A 28 -6.19 -2.85 4.02
CA HIS A 28 -6.35 -3.27 5.42
C HIS A 28 -5.45 -2.49 6.37
N ILE A 29 -4.67 -1.53 5.86
CA ILE A 29 -3.84 -0.66 6.67
C ILE A 29 -4.65 0.62 6.93
N PRO A 30 -5.03 0.90 8.18
CA PRO A 30 -5.81 2.09 8.53
C PRO A 30 -4.95 3.35 8.38
N VAL A 31 -5.53 4.41 7.83
CA VAL A 31 -4.88 5.74 7.75
C VAL A 31 -5.92 6.82 7.93
N SER A 32 -5.67 7.76 8.85
CA SER A 32 -6.54 8.93 9.02
C SER A 32 -6.02 10.11 8.22
N PHE A 33 -6.77 10.53 7.20
CA PHE A 33 -6.42 11.66 6.36
C PHE A 33 -7.64 12.45 5.90
N ASP A 34 -7.43 13.73 5.64
CA ASP A 34 -8.46 14.63 5.13
C ASP A 34 -8.09 15.05 3.70
N ILE A 35 -9.05 14.92 2.79
CA ILE A 35 -8.89 15.26 1.36
C ILE A 35 -8.62 16.75 1.13
N THR A 36 -8.81 17.61 2.11
CA THR A 36 -8.49 19.04 2.03
C THR A 36 -7.04 19.32 2.44
N GLU A 37 -6.33 18.35 3.02
CA GLU A 37 -4.94 18.53 3.44
C GLU A 37 -4.02 18.78 2.24
N PRO A 38 -2.95 19.59 2.39
CA PRO A 38 -1.96 19.76 1.34
C PRO A 38 -1.31 18.43 0.94
N THR A 39 -0.98 18.27 -0.35
CA THR A 39 -0.37 17.04 -0.89
C THR A 39 0.89 16.63 -0.13
N LYS A 40 1.71 17.58 0.33
CA LYS A 40 2.90 17.31 1.15
C LYS A 40 2.54 16.56 2.45
N LYS A 41 1.47 16.99 3.14
CA LYS A 41 1.03 16.38 4.40
C LYS A 41 0.45 14.98 4.18
N LEU A 42 -0.20 14.75 3.04
CA LEU A 42 -0.64 13.41 2.65
C LEU A 42 0.54 12.45 2.40
N TRP A 43 1.64 12.94 1.80
CA TRP A 43 2.86 12.16 1.65
C TRP A 43 3.54 11.84 3.00
N GLU A 44 3.59 12.81 3.92
CA GLU A 44 4.10 12.59 5.29
C GLU A 44 3.32 11.46 5.99
N LYS A 45 1.98 11.49 5.93
CA LYS A 45 1.12 10.43 6.48
C LYS A 45 1.33 9.07 5.82
N HIS A 46 1.55 9.06 4.51
CA HIS A 46 1.86 7.84 3.77
C HIS A 46 3.15 7.20 4.31
N ASP A 47 4.20 8.00 4.50
CA ASP A 47 5.50 7.51 4.95
C ASP A 47 5.47 7.03 6.40
N GLU A 48 4.79 7.76 7.28
CA GLU A 48 4.52 7.34 8.67
C GLU A 48 3.77 6.00 8.71
N THR A 49 2.72 5.84 7.90
CA THR A 49 1.94 4.61 7.84
C THR A 49 2.79 3.42 7.38
N LEU A 50 3.69 3.61 6.41
CA LEU A 50 4.57 2.55 5.94
C LEU A 50 5.56 2.09 7.01
N GLN A 51 6.01 2.98 7.90
CA GLN A 51 6.87 2.61 9.02
C GLN A 51 6.11 1.81 10.08
N GLU A 52 4.85 2.17 10.35
CA GLU A 52 4.06 1.52 11.40
C GLU A 52 3.35 0.24 10.95
N THR A 53 3.15 0.05 9.65
CA THR A 53 2.45 -1.09 8.97
C THR A 53 1.71 -2.03 9.94
N ARG A 54 0.54 -1.59 10.43
CA ARG A 54 -0.39 -2.42 11.19
C ARG A 54 -1.53 -2.86 10.27
N VAL A 55 -1.43 -4.08 9.76
CA VAL A 55 -2.52 -4.69 8.99
C VAL A 55 -3.63 -5.09 9.95
N GLN A 56 -4.85 -4.64 9.68
CA GLN A 56 -6.05 -5.05 10.42
C GLN A 56 -6.77 -6.19 9.69
N ASP A 57 -7.37 -7.11 10.44
CA ASP A 57 -8.18 -8.20 9.86
C ASP A 57 -9.47 -7.65 9.21
N THR A 58 -9.99 -6.53 9.71
CA THR A 58 -11.16 -5.85 9.18
C THR A 58 -10.76 -4.72 8.22
N LYS A 59 -11.67 -4.37 7.31
CA LYS A 59 -11.49 -3.21 6.43
C LYS A 59 -11.69 -1.92 7.24
N PRO A 60 -10.69 -1.03 7.34
CA PRO A 60 -10.84 0.25 8.03
C PRO A 60 -11.72 1.22 7.23
N GLU A 61 -12.23 2.26 7.89
CA GLU A 61 -13.04 3.31 7.24
C GLU A 61 -12.24 4.08 6.17
N GLN A 62 -10.97 4.37 6.48
CA GLN A 62 -10.00 4.93 5.55
C GLN A 62 -8.74 4.07 5.58
N SER A 63 -8.29 3.65 4.40
CA SER A 63 -7.14 2.78 4.21
C SER A 63 -5.97 3.49 3.53
N LEU A 64 -4.79 2.91 3.63
CA LEU A 64 -3.60 3.36 2.88
C LEU A 64 -3.85 3.30 1.36
N LEU A 65 -4.70 2.39 0.89
CA LEU A 65 -5.14 2.40 -0.51
C LEU A 65 -5.91 3.67 -0.85
N ASP A 66 -6.84 4.10 0.01
CA ASP A 66 -7.64 5.30 -0.23
C ASP A 66 -6.75 6.55 -0.27
N LEU A 67 -5.76 6.64 0.62
CA LEU A 67 -4.74 7.70 0.59
C LEU A 67 -3.94 7.70 -0.72
N LYS A 68 -3.53 6.52 -1.21
CA LYS A 68 -2.81 6.39 -2.49
C LYS A 68 -3.67 6.80 -3.69
N ILE A 69 -4.97 6.50 -3.68
CA ILE A 69 -5.92 6.94 -4.71
C ILE A 69 -6.05 8.47 -4.71
N GLU A 70 -6.19 9.07 -3.52
CA GLU A 70 -6.26 10.52 -3.38
C GLU A 70 -4.98 11.20 -3.89
N LEU A 71 -3.80 10.70 -3.50
CA LEU A 71 -2.51 11.19 -3.99
C LEU A 71 -2.38 11.08 -5.52
N ALA A 72 -2.80 9.94 -6.10
CA ALA A 72 -2.79 9.74 -7.55
C ALA A 72 -3.77 10.65 -8.30
N SER A 73 -4.90 11.00 -7.69
CA SER A 73 -5.90 11.89 -8.29
C SER A 73 -5.47 13.36 -8.36
N ARG A 74 -4.41 13.72 -7.62
CA ARG A 74 -3.81 15.07 -7.60
C ARG A 74 -2.64 15.24 -8.55
N MET A 75 -2.22 14.17 -9.22
CA MET A 75 -1.17 14.16 -10.22
C MET A 75 -1.77 14.28 -11.62
#